data_AF-A0A956R1W9-F1
#
_entry.id   AF-A0A956R1W9-F1
#
_cell.length_a   1.000
_cell.length_b   1.000
_cell.length_c   1.000
_cell.angle_alpha   90.00
_cell.angle_beta   90.00
_cell.angle_gamma   90.00
#
_symmetry.space_group_name_H-M   'P 1'
#
loop_
_entity.id
_entity.type
_entity.pdbx_description
1 polymer ?
#
loop_
_entity_poly.entity_id
_entity_poly.type
_entity_poly.pdbx_seq_one_letter_code
_entity_poly.pdbx_strand_id
1 'polypeptide(L)'
;GEAFVAELRAQRLEQPQADYAAHAQALTQACDAGCGVACYEGAHAIWESRESKRLLQTACTLGEAGACDSAETEAEALQQHCGEGRLEACQLLLSKGGEGQAALWAQVESSGSQACEALDARGCAAAAWARCAGAGTCDEQALAAADKATLLVPSPAHRQLLALVQCYDGQTEAADATLAQACSAGSSDDCERRCEALPQERSALVRGDERALWQGFVGIIDLQGGDVASWYPTLSSLDRTELARFAKLIETFTPPLSEAGAQAKVPAGLAEQYPVLVEALRRSPQTDAKKIKYWFGRIPQMTDEQRNNLADSLRNHWWMMPGEGTITPHAFVDLARGAALAGL
;
A
#
# COMPACT_ATOMS: atom_id res chain seq x y z
N GLY A 1 -26.74 -20.72 3.41
CA GLY A 1 -26.02 -19.45 3.53
C GLY A 1 -25.18 -19.21 2.30
N GLU A 2 -24.12 -19.99 2.11
CA GLU A 2 -23.12 -19.82 1.05
C GLU A 2 -23.70 -19.72 -0.36
N ALA A 3 -24.57 -20.66 -0.77
CA ALA A 3 -25.20 -20.63 -2.10
C ALA A 3 -26.02 -19.36 -2.35
N PHE A 4 -26.70 -18.84 -1.31
CA PHE A 4 -27.47 -17.59 -1.39
C PHE A 4 -26.54 -16.38 -1.56
N VAL A 5 -25.47 -16.29 -0.78
CA VAL A 5 -24.49 -15.20 -0.89
C VAL A 5 -23.76 -15.25 -2.25
N ALA A 6 -23.39 -16.44 -2.73
CA ALA A 6 -22.80 -16.62 -4.05
C ALA A 6 -23.74 -16.14 -5.17
N GLU A 7 -25.04 -16.46 -5.08
CA GLU A 7 -26.04 -15.98 -6.03
C GLU A 7 -26.18 -14.45 -5.98
N LEU A 8 -26.24 -13.86 -4.78
CA LEU A 8 -26.30 -12.41 -4.62
C LEU A 8 -25.08 -11.69 -5.20
N ARG A 9 -23.87 -12.27 -5.05
CA ARG A 9 -22.63 -11.74 -5.65
C ARG A 9 -22.67 -11.82 -7.18
N ALA A 10 -23.15 -12.93 -7.74
CA ALA A 10 -23.31 -13.09 -9.19
C ALA A 10 -24.31 -12.08 -9.78
N GLN A 11 -25.49 -11.95 -9.15
CA GLN A 11 -26.50 -10.96 -9.54
C GLN A 11 -25.94 -9.52 -9.51
N ARG A 12 -25.07 -9.21 -8.55
CA ARG A 12 -24.45 -7.89 -8.44
C ARG A 12 -23.55 -7.56 -9.62
N LEU A 13 -22.79 -8.54 -10.14
CA LEU A 13 -21.95 -8.34 -11.32
C LEU A 13 -22.75 -8.27 -12.62
N GLU A 14 -23.86 -9.01 -12.72
CA GLU A 14 -24.76 -8.92 -13.87
C GLU A 14 -25.51 -7.58 -13.94
N GLN A 15 -25.70 -6.93 -12.78
CA GLN A 15 -26.41 -5.65 -12.67
C GLN A 15 -25.58 -4.60 -11.92
N PRO A 16 -24.42 -4.16 -12.46
CA PRO A 16 -23.53 -3.24 -11.76
C PRO A 16 -24.15 -1.85 -11.54
N GLN A 17 -25.09 -1.46 -12.41
CA GLN A 17 -25.85 -0.20 -12.37
C GLN A 17 -27.02 -0.24 -11.37
N ALA A 18 -27.43 -1.41 -10.88
CA ALA A 18 -28.48 -1.52 -9.88
C ALA A 18 -28.00 -0.95 -8.53
N ASP A 19 -28.91 -0.36 -7.77
CA ASP A 19 -28.63 0.21 -6.46
C ASP A 19 -28.11 -0.88 -5.50
N TYR A 20 -26.88 -0.69 -4.99
CA TYR A 20 -26.27 -1.58 -4.00
C TYR A 20 -27.12 -1.72 -2.73
N ALA A 21 -27.98 -0.76 -2.43
CA ALA A 21 -28.91 -0.81 -1.31
C ALA A 21 -29.78 -2.08 -1.30
N ALA A 22 -30.18 -2.58 -2.47
CA ALA A 22 -30.99 -3.81 -2.56
C ALA A 22 -30.19 -5.06 -2.16
N HIS A 23 -28.93 -5.14 -2.60
CA HIS A 23 -28.01 -6.22 -2.21
C HIS A 23 -27.74 -6.18 -0.71
N ALA A 24 -27.41 -5.00 -0.18
CA ALA A 24 -27.18 -4.80 1.25
C ALA A 24 -28.42 -5.18 2.07
N GLN A 25 -29.62 -4.76 1.63
CA GLN A 25 -30.88 -5.11 2.29
C GLN A 25 -31.15 -6.61 2.29
N ALA A 26 -30.86 -7.32 1.20
CA ALA A 26 -31.03 -8.77 1.12
C ALA A 26 -30.10 -9.50 2.11
N LEU A 27 -28.84 -9.04 2.23
CA LEU A 27 -27.90 -9.54 3.23
C LEU A 27 -28.39 -9.28 4.66
N THR A 28 -28.87 -8.07 4.96
CA THR A 28 -29.43 -7.73 6.28
C THR A 28 -30.63 -8.61 6.62
N GLN A 29 -31.58 -8.77 5.71
CA GLN A 29 -32.76 -9.61 5.93
C GLN A 29 -32.40 -11.08 6.19
N ALA A 30 -31.45 -11.62 5.43
CA ALA A 30 -30.97 -12.99 5.64
C ALA A 30 -30.22 -13.13 6.96
N CYS A 31 -29.41 -12.13 7.34
CA CYS A 31 -28.73 -12.07 8.63
C CYS A 31 -29.74 -12.05 9.80
N ASP A 32 -30.75 -11.19 9.74
CA ASP A 32 -31.82 -11.09 10.74
C ASP A 32 -32.64 -12.39 10.85
N ALA A 33 -32.73 -13.15 9.76
CA ALA A 33 -33.33 -14.49 9.73
C ALA A 33 -32.42 -15.61 10.26
N GLY A 34 -31.20 -15.29 10.73
CA GLY A 34 -30.26 -16.24 11.34
C GLY A 34 -29.21 -16.83 10.38
N CYS A 35 -29.00 -16.23 9.21
CA CYS A 35 -27.95 -16.69 8.29
C CYS A 35 -26.58 -16.07 8.64
N GLY A 36 -25.72 -16.82 9.35
CA GLY A 36 -24.37 -16.38 9.75
C GLY A 36 -23.50 -15.87 8.60
N VAL A 37 -23.46 -16.59 7.47
CA VAL A 37 -22.74 -16.18 6.26
C VAL A 37 -23.20 -14.82 5.72
N ALA A 38 -24.50 -14.51 5.82
CA ALA A 38 -25.04 -13.23 5.33
C ALA A 38 -24.70 -12.08 6.30
N CYS A 39 -24.69 -12.35 7.61
CA CYS A 39 -24.17 -11.41 8.60
C CYS A 39 -22.68 -11.11 8.36
N TYR A 40 -21.89 -12.14 8.05
CA TYR A 40 -20.47 -12.00 7.77
C TYR A 40 -20.20 -11.18 6.50
N GLU A 41 -20.87 -11.51 5.40
CA GLU A 41 -20.79 -10.73 4.15
C GLU A 41 -21.22 -9.27 4.36
N GLY A 42 -22.37 -9.08 5.02
CA GLY A 42 -22.91 -7.75 5.32
C GLY A 42 -22.00 -6.92 6.24
N ALA A 43 -21.27 -7.55 7.16
CA ALA A 43 -20.33 -6.85 8.01
C ALA A 43 -19.17 -6.24 7.23
N HIS A 44 -18.68 -6.94 6.21
CA HIS A 44 -17.57 -6.51 5.37
C HIS A 44 -18.00 -5.54 4.25
N ALA A 45 -19.29 -5.48 3.96
CA ALA A 45 -19.89 -4.49 3.08
C ALA A 45 -19.98 -3.08 3.68
N ILE A 46 -19.85 -2.94 5.00
CA ILE A 46 -20.12 -1.71 5.74
C ILE A 46 -18.81 -1.08 6.22
N TRP A 47 -18.62 0.20 5.89
CA TRP A 47 -17.46 0.99 6.32
C TRP A 47 -17.52 1.39 7.80
N GLU A 48 -18.72 1.57 8.36
CA GLU A 48 -18.90 2.00 9.75
C GLU A 48 -18.51 0.91 10.76
N SER A 49 -17.50 1.21 11.58
CA SER A 49 -16.92 0.23 12.51
C SER A 49 -17.87 -0.32 13.56
N ARG A 50 -18.95 0.37 13.95
CA ARG A 50 -19.88 -0.12 14.98
C ARG A 50 -20.83 -1.17 14.43
N GLU A 51 -21.44 -0.89 13.28
CA GLU A 51 -22.42 -1.79 12.68
C GLU A 51 -21.74 -3.04 12.09
N SER A 52 -20.59 -2.86 11.44
CA SER A 52 -19.75 -3.97 11.00
C SER A 52 -19.38 -4.91 12.18
N LYS A 53 -18.93 -4.37 13.32
CA LYS A 53 -18.64 -5.17 14.53
C LYS A 53 -19.85 -5.92 15.07
N ARG A 54 -21.03 -5.27 15.08
CA ARG A 54 -22.28 -5.92 15.51
C ARG A 54 -22.60 -7.13 14.62
N LEU A 55 -22.47 -6.97 13.30
CA LEU A 55 -22.74 -8.04 12.34
C LEU A 55 -21.72 -9.17 12.43
N LEU A 56 -20.43 -8.88 12.63
CA LEU A 56 -19.40 -9.91 12.89
C LEU A 56 -19.70 -10.70 14.16
N GLN A 57 -20.04 -10.02 15.27
CA GLN A 57 -20.40 -10.69 16.50
C GLN A 57 -21.66 -11.57 16.34
N THR A 58 -22.62 -11.10 15.53
CA THR A 58 -23.83 -11.88 15.21
C THR A 58 -23.48 -13.11 14.38
N ALA A 59 -22.67 -12.95 13.33
CA ALA A 59 -22.18 -14.04 12.49
C ALA A 59 -21.45 -15.11 13.32
N CYS A 60 -20.60 -14.69 14.27
CA CYS A 60 -19.93 -15.60 15.19
C CYS A 60 -20.93 -16.39 16.04
N THR A 61 -21.91 -15.72 16.63
CA THR A 61 -22.95 -16.37 17.45
C THR A 61 -23.75 -17.40 16.63
N LEU A 62 -23.87 -17.17 15.33
CA LEU A 62 -24.54 -18.07 14.36
C LEU A 62 -23.61 -19.18 13.82
N GLY A 63 -22.38 -19.29 14.33
CA GLY A 63 -21.45 -20.37 13.99
C GLY A 63 -20.61 -20.13 12.74
N GLU A 64 -20.52 -18.89 12.25
CA GLU A 64 -19.65 -18.57 11.13
C GLU A 64 -18.19 -18.50 11.59
N ALA A 65 -17.39 -19.47 11.16
CA ALA A 65 -16.04 -19.68 11.68
C ALA A 65 -15.14 -18.44 11.52
N GLY A 66 -15.18 -17.79 10.36
CA GLY A 66 -14.38 -16.58 10.08
C GLY A 66 -14.84 -15.31 10.81
N ALA A 67 -15.95 -15.36 11.55
CA ALA A 67 -16.51 -14.21 12.25
C ALA A 67 -16.19 -14.18 13.75
N CYS A 68 -15.68 -15.28 14.31
CA CYS A 68 -15.52 -15.44 15.75
C CYS A 68 -14.24 -14.87 16.35
N ASP A 69 -13.36 -14.28 15.55
CA ASP A 69 -12.07 -13.83 16.05
C ASP A 69 -12.15 -12.45 16.71
N SER A 70 -12.16 -12.48 18.04
CA SER A 70 -11.87 -11.34 18.90
C SER A 70 -10.38 -11.29 19.21
N ALA A 71 -9.66 -10.36 18.58
CA ALA A 71 -8.32 -9.92 18.96
C ALA A 71 -7.25 -11.04 19.04
N GLU A 72 -6.80 -11.54 17.89
CA GLU A 72 -5.77 -12.59 17.89
C GLU A 72 -4.48 -12.18 17.19
N THR A 73 -3.39 -12.35 17.92
CA THR A 73 -2.01 -12.09 17.51
C THR A 73 -1.28 -13.40 17.20
N GLU A 74 -1.97 -14.52 16.95
CA GLU A 74 -1.32 -15.78 16.58
C GLU A 74 -1.05 -15.86 15.07
N ALA A 75 0.11 -16.38 14.68
CA ALA A 75 0.56 -16.35 13.28
C ALA A 75 -0.29 -17.23 12.36
N GLU A 76 -0.77 -18.38 12.85
CA GLU A 76 -1.61 -19.30 12.07
C GLU A 76 -2.99 -18.71 11.76
N ALA A 77 -3.64 -18.07 12.74
CA ALA A 77 -4.92 -17.39 12.55
C ALA A 77 -4.79 -16.20 11.55
N LEU A 78 -3.71 -15.41 11.69
CA LEU A 78 -3.41 -14.33 10.75
C LEU A 78 -3.17 -14.84 9.32
N GLN A 79 -2.53 -16.00 9.15
CA GLN A 79 -2.30 -16.60 7.84
C GLN A 79 -3.59 -17.08 7.18
N GLN A 80 -4.48 -17.68 7.97
CA GLN A 80 -5.81 -18.05 7.48
C GLN A 80 -6.63 -16.83 7.07
N HIS A 81 -6.72 -15.81 7.94
CA HIS A 81 -7.46 -14.58 7.65
C HIS A 81 -6.90 -13.76 6.50
N CYS A 82 -5.58 -13.76 6.34
CA CYS A 82 -4.96 -13.15 5.18
C CYS A 82 -5.36 -13.90 3.89
N GLY A 83 -5.38 -15.23 3.91
CA GLY A 83 -5.91 -16.05 2.82
C GLY A 83 -7.39 -15.79 2.50
N GLU A 84 -8.18 -15.38 3.49
CA GLU A 84 -9.58 -14.95 3.34
C GLU A 84 -9.74 -13.50 2.82
N GLY A 85 -8.63 -12.81 2.51
CA GLY A 85 -8.62 -11.46 1.96
C GLY A 85 -8.82 -10.35 2.99
N ARG A 86 -8.65 -10.64 4.29
CA ARG A 86 -8.67 -9.60 5.34
C ARG A 86 -7.36 -8.80 5.27
N LEU A 87 -7.43 -7.61 4.65
CA LEU A 87 -6.29 -6.72 4.44
C LEU A 87 -5.54 -6.47 5.76
N GLU A 88 -6.24 -6.25 6.87
CA GLU A 88 -5.63 -6.00 8.17
C GLU A 88 -4.89 -7.24 8.70
N ALA A 89 -5.39 -8.45 8.43
CA ALA A 89 -4.73 -9.68 8.83
C ALA A 89 -3.50 -9.97 7.97
N CYS A 90 -3.58 -9.71 6.66
CA CYS A 90 -2.40 -9.72 5.79
C CYS A 90 -1.35 -8.71 6.25
N GLN A 91 -1.76 -7.48 6.55
CA GLN A 91 -0.91 -6.42 7.08
C GLN A 91 -0.28 -6.84 8.42
N LEU A 92 -1.06 -7.35 9.38
CA LEU A 92 -0.57 -7.82 10.68
C LEU A 92 0.38 -9.02 10.57
N LEU A 93 0.15 -9.91 9.60
CA LEU A 93 1.03 -11.05 9.33
C LEU A 93 2.34 -10.60 8.69
N LEU A 94 2.25 -9.70 7.71
CA LEU A 94 3.39 -9.13 6.99
C LEU A 94 4.23 -8.22 7.91
N SER A 95 3.59 -7.47 8.80
CA SER A 95 4.23 -6.54 9.74
C SER A 95 5.08 -7.24 10.79
N LYS A 96 4.82 -8.54 11.07
CA LYS A 96 5.61 -9.30 12.03
C LYS A 96 7.04 -9.58 11.58
N GLY A 97 7.34 -9.41 10.29
CA GLY A 97 8.68 -9.65 9.75
C GLY A 97 9.09 -11.14 9.81
N GLY A 98 9.96 -11.56 8.89
CA GLY A 98 10.51 -12.93 8.93
C GLY A 98 10.96 -13.46 7.57
N GLU A 99 11.69 -14.58 7.59
CA GLU A 99 11.99 -15.35 6.40
C GLU A 99 10.68 -15.79 5.72
N GLY A 100 10.57 -15.58 4.39
CA GLY A 100 9.41 -16.05 3.60
C GLY A 100 8.35 -14.99 3.23
N GLN A 101 8.59 -13.69 3.44
CA GLN A 101 7.64 -12.63 3.02
C GLN A 101 7.26 -12.69 1.54
N ALA A 102 8.20 -13.02 0.65
CA ALA A 102 7.91 -13.21 -0.77
C ALA A 102 6.94 -14.38 -1.02
N ALA A 103 7.09 -15.49 -0.29
CA ALA A 103 6.17 -16.63 -0.38
C ALA A 103 4.79 -16.28 0.19
N LEU A 104 4.74 -15.45 1.24
CA LEU A 104 3.49 -14.96 1.79
C LEU A 104 2.74 -14.07 0.79
N TRP A 105 3.40 -13.12 0.14
CA TRP A 105 2.80 -12.31 -0.92
C TRP A 105 2.24 -13.15 -2.07
N ALA A 106 2.98 -14.16 -2.53
CA ALA A 106 2.50 -15.09 -3.55
C ALA A 106 1.29 -15.91 -3.07
N GLN A 107 1.23 -16.26 -1.78
CA GLN A 107 0.07 -16.91 -1.19
C GLN A 107 -1.14 -15.98 -1.13
N VAL A 108 -0.96 -14.72 -0.72
CA VAL A 108 -2.04 -13.70 -0.72
C VAL A 108 -2.58 -13.51 -2.13
N GLU A 109 -1.69 -13.38 -3.12
CA GLU A 109 -2.09 -13.23 -4.52
C GLU A 109 -2.87 -14.45 -5.02
N SER A 110 -2.40 -15.67 -4.75
CA SER A 110 -3.04 -16.91 -5.19
C SER A 110 -4.41 -17.11 -4.53
N SER A 111 -4.48 -17.03 -3.19
CA SER A 111 -5.74 -17.19 -2.46
C SER A 111 -6.72 -16.06 -2.78
N GLY A 112 -6.24 -14.82 -2.88
CA GLY A 112 -7.04 -13.67 -3.30
C GLY A 112 -7.62 -13.86 -4.70
N SER A 113 -6.82 -14.35 -5.64
CA SER A 113 -7.28 -14.61 -7.02
C SER A 113 -8.36 -15.69 -7.05
N GLN A 114 -8.19 -16.79 -6.32
CA GLN A 114 -9.21 -17.84 -6.20
C GLN A 114 -10.51 -17.33 -5.57
N ALA A 115 -10.41 -16.54 -4.50
CA ALA A 115 -11.57 -15.91 -3.87
C ALA A 115 -12.23 -14.89 -4.82
N CYS A 116 -11.44 -14.19 -5.62
CA CYS A 116 -11.95 -13.26 -6.63
C CYS A 116 -12.68 -13.97 -7.77
N GLU A 117 -12.22 -15.15 -8.19
CA GLU A 117 -12.96 -16.03 -9.11
C GLU A 117 -14.31 -16.45 -8.52
N ALA A 118 -14.37 -16.70 -7.21
CA ALA A 118 -15.60 -16.95 -6.45
C ALA A 118 -16.44 -15.67 -6.14
N LEU A 119 -16.12 -14.55 -6.80
CA LEU A 119 -16.82 -13.28 -6.67
C LEU A 119 -16.79 -12.69 -5.25
N ASP A 120 -15.77 -13.02 -4.45
CA ASP A 120 -15.55 -12.37 -3.17
C ASP A 120 -14.85 -11.02 -3.36
N ALA A 121 -15.49 -9.93 -2.96
CA ALA A 121 -14.94 -8.58 -3.09
C ALA A 121 -13.60 -8.43 -2.35
N ARG A 122 -13.45 -9.10 -1.20
CA ARG A 122 -12.23 -9.05 -0.38
C ARG A 122 -11.09 -9.81 -1.03
N GLY A 123 -11.41 -10.98 -1.59
CA GLY A 123 -10.48 -11.76 -2.41
C GLY A 123 -9.94 -10.94 -3.59
N CYS A 124 -10.84 -10.27 -4.31
CA CYS A 124 -10.47 -9.37 -5.40
C CYS A 124 -9.59 -8.19 -4.93
N ALA A 125 -9.96 -7.55 -3.82
CA ALA A 125 -9.15 -6.47 -3.24
C ALA A 125 -7.75 -6.95 -2.82
N ALA A 126 -7.65 -8.12 -2.18
CA ALA A 126 -6.38 -8.73 -1.78
C ALA A 126 -5.50 -9.09 -2.97
N ALA A 127 -6.07 -9.66 -4.04
CA ALA A 127 -5.34 -9.95 -5.28
C ALA A 127 -4.78 -8.68 -5.93
N ALA A 128 -5.62 -7.63 -6.05
CA ALA A 128 -5.18 -6.34 -6.59
C ALA A 128 -4.06 -5.72 -5.75
N TRP A 129 -4.22 -5.73 -4.42
CA TRP A 129 -3.21 -5.22 -3.50
C TRP A 129 -1.90 -5.99 -3.57
N ALA A 130 -1.94 -7.33 -3.61
CA ALA A 130 -0.75 -8.15 -3.70
C ALA A 130 0.07 -7.88 -4.97
N ARG A 131 -0.60 -7.68 -6.11
CA ARG A 131 0.09 -7.31 -7.36
C ARG A 131 0.68 -5.91 -7.32
N CYS A 132 -0.05 -4.95 -6.73
CA CYS A 132 0.38 -3.57 -6.62
C CYS A 132 1.51 -3.36 -5.59
N ALA A 133 1.25 -3.69 -4.33
CA ALA A 133 2.14 -3.43 -3.21
C ALA A 133 3.14 -4.57 -2.93
N GLY A 134 2.80 -5.81 -3.28
CA GLY A 134 3.70 -6.95 -3.11
C GLY A 134 4.69 -7.12 -4.26
N ALA A 135 4.19 -7.04 -5.50
CA ALA A 135 4.99 -7.22 -6.71
C ALA A 135 5.38 -5.92 -7.44
N GLY A 136 4.81 -4.77 -7.06
CA GLY A 136 5.11 -3.49 -7.71
C GLY A 136 4.59 -3.37 -9.14
N THR A 137 3.67 -4.24 -9.58
CA THR A 137 3.30 -4.37 -11.01
C THR A 137 2.02 -3.66 -11.41
N CYS A 138 1.11 -3.34 -10.48
CA CYS A 138 -0.14 -2.58 -10.67
C CYS A 138 -0.75 -2.64 -12.08
N ASP A 139 -0.87 -3.84 -12.65
CA ASP A 139 -1.17 -4.05 -14.06
C ASP A 139 -2.67 -4.25 -14.33
N GLU A 140 -3.03 -4.57 -15.57
CA GLU A 140 -4.42 -4.81 -15.98
C GLU A 140 -5.13 -5.85 -15.11
N GLN A 141 -4.41 -6.85 -14.58
CA GLN A 141 -4.99 -7.85 -13.67
C GLN A 141 -5.31 -7.25 -12.30
N ALA A 142 -4.41 -6.41 -11.76
CA ALA A 142 -4.69 -5.66 -10.55
C ALA A 142 -5.88 -4.72 -10.73
N LEU A 143 -5.96 -4.06 -11.90
CA LEU A 143 -7.07 -3.15 -12.23
C LEU A 143 -8.40 -3.89 -12.32
N ALA A 144 -8.44 -5.00 -13.05
CA ALA A 144 -9.64 -5.82 -13.18
C ALA A 144 -10.12 -6.37 -11.83
N ALA A 145 -9.20 -6.78 -10.96
CA ALA A 145 -9.54 -7.24 -9.62
C ALA A 145 -10.07 -6.10 -8.73
N ALA A 146 -9.44 -4.93 -8.74
CA ALA A 146 -9.90 -3.77 -7.96
C ALA A 146 -11.25 -3.22 -8.44
N ASP A 147 -11.47 -3.19 -9.75
CA ASP A 147 -12.76 -2.81 -10.35
C ASP A 147 -13.85 -3.79 -9.91
N LYS A 148 -13.60 -5.10 -10.05
CA LYS A 148 -14.53 -6.14 -9.61
C LYS A 148 -14.86 -6.05 -8.12
N ALA A 149 -13.88 -5.77 -7.26
CA ALA A 149 -14.11 -5.53 -5.83
C ALA A 149 -15.07 -4.35 -5.59
N THR A 150 -14.88 -3.25 -6.32
CA THR A 150 -15.72 -2.05 -6.24
C THR A 150 -17.14 -2.30 -6.77
N LEU A 151 -17.28 -3.09 -7.84
CA LEU A 151 -18.59 -3.48 -8.36
C LEU A 151 -19.35 -4.33 -7.36
N LEU A 152 -18.69 -5.32 -6.76
CA LEU A 152 -19.28 -6.20 -5.75
C LEU A 152 -19.67 -5.44 -4.49
N VAL A 153 -18.76 -4.61 -3.96
CA VAL A 153 -18.96 -3.82 -2.73
C VAL A 153 -18.42 -2.40 -2.95
N PRO A 154 -19.26 -1.39 -3.25
CA PRO A 154 -18.84 -0.04 -3.60
C PRO A 154 -18.46 0.83 -2.38
N SER A 155 -17.73 0.26 -1.42
CA SER A 155 -17.28 0.95 -0.21
C SER A 155 -16.18 1.97 -0.51
N PRO A 156 -15.95 2.96 0.36
CA PRO A 156 -14.84 3.89 0.20
C PRO A 156 -13.47 3.18 0.11
N ALA A 157 -13.25 2.12 0.89
CA ALA A 157 -12.00 1.36 0.87
C ALA A 157 -11.70 0.72 -0.50
N HIS A 158 -12.70 0.07 -1.11
CA HIS A 158 -12.51 -0.55 -2.44
C HIS A 158 -12.30 0.50 -3.53
N ARG A 159 -13.01 1.63 -3.43
CA ARG A 159 -12.81 2.77 -4.35
C ARG A 159 -11.42 3.38 -4.20
N GLN A 160 -10.93 3.52 -2.97
CA GLN A 160 -9.57 4.00 -2.71
C GLN A 160 -8.52 3.06 -3.30
N LEU A 161 -8.70 1.74 -3.15
CA LEU A 161 -7.83 0.74 -3.78
C LEU A 161 -7.88 0.83 -5.31
N LEU A 162 -9.07 0.95 -5.91
CA LEU A 162 -9.22 1.12 -7.35
C LEU A 162 -8.52 2.38 -7.86
N ALA A 163 -8.71 3.52 -7.17
CA ALA A 163 -8.03 4.77 -7.52
C ALA A 163 -6.51 4.65 -7.41
N LEU A 164 -6.02 3.93 -6.40
CA LEU A 164 -4.61 3.63 -6.25
C LEU A 164 -4.12 2.84 -7.45
N VAL A 165 -4.73 1.70 -7.77
CA VAL A 165 -4.31 0.87 -8.93
C VAL A 165 -4.34 1.68 -10.23
N GLN A 166 -5.42 2.44 -10.47
CA GLN A 166 -5.54 3.33 -11.63
C GLN A 166 -4.40 4.36 -11.71
N CYS A 167 -4.03 4.97 -10.57
CA CYS A 167 -2.96 5.95 -10.54
C CYS A 167 -1.59 5.34 -10.91
N TYR A 168 -1.31 4.13 -10.42
CA TYR A 168 -0.06 3.42 -10.69
C TYR A 168 -0.02 2.76 -12.07
N ASP A 169 -1.17 2.46 -12.66
CA ASP A 169 -1.32 2.06 -14.07
C ASP A 169 -1.24 3.27 -15.04
N GLY A 170 -1.16 4.51 -14.52
CA GLY A 170 -1.05 5.73 -15.31
C GLY A 170 -2.39 6.34 -15.74
N GLN A 171 -3.52 5.84 -15.23
CA GLN A 171 -4.86 6.35 -15.49
C GLN A 171 -5.24 7.49 -14.51
N THR A 172 -4.51 8.60 -14.56
CA THR A 172 -4.65 9.74 -13.63
C THR A 172 -6.08 10.29 -13.54
N GLU A 173 -6.73 10.55 -14.68
CA GLU A 173 -8.10 11.11 -14.70
C GLU A 173 -9.14 10.13 -14.12
N ALA A 174 -8.96 8.83 -14.39
CA ALA A 174 -9.83 7.80 -13.84
C ALA A 174 -9.65 7.66 -12.32
N ALA A 175 -8.39 7.70 -11.85
CA ALA A 175 -8.08 7.67 -10.42
C ALA A 175 -8.74 8.83 -9.66
N ASP A 176 -8.61 10.05 -10.18
CA ASP A 176 -9.21 11.25 -9.56
C ASP A 176 -10.75 11.18 -9.57
N ALA A 177 -11.35 10.68 -10.65
CA ALA A 177 -12.80 10.46 -10.71
C ALA A 177 -13.27 9.41 -9.69
N THR A 178 -12.50 8.35 -9.48
CA THR A 178 -12.79 7.32 -8.47
C THR A 178 -12.67 7.87 -7.04
N LEU A 179 -11.66 8.69 -6.76
CA LEU A 179 -11.50 9.38 -5.47
C LEU A 179 -12.65 10.35 -5.18
N ALA A 180 -13.09 11.12 -6.16
CA ALA A 180 -14.25 11.99 -6.03
C ALA A 180 -15.53 11.22 -5.63
N GLN A 181 -15.70 9.99 -6.13
CA GLN A 181 -16.81 9.13 -5.73
C GLN A 181 -16.63 8.58 -4.29
N ALA A 182 -15.41 8.20 -3.90
CA ALA A 182 -15.11 7.77 -2.52
C ALA A 182 -15.37 8.89 -1.50
N CYS A 183 -14.96 10.12 -1.84
CA CYS A 183 -15.26 11.32 -1.08
C CYS A 183 -16.76 11.55 -0.91
N SER A 184 -17.52 11.46 -2.01
CA SER A 184 -18.98 11.60 -2.00
C SER A 184 -19.68 10.50 -1.18
N ALA A 185 -19.05 9.34 -1.03
CA ALA A 185 -19.50 8.24 -0.18
C ALA A 185 -19.09 8.36 1.30
N GLY A 186 -18.46 9.47 1.70
CA GLY A 186 -18.18 9.80 3.10
C GLY A 186 -16.74 9.62 3.56
N SER A 187 -15.79 9.30 2.67
CA SER A 187 -14.37 9.30 3.03
C SER A 187 -13.77 10.70 2.93
N SER A 188 -13.69 11.40 4.06
CA SER A 188 -13.15 12.76 4.12
C SER A 188 -11.68 12.84 3.69
N ASP A 189 -10.90 11.78 3.92
CA ASP A 189 -9.49 11.74 3.55
C ASP A 189 -9.30 11.65 2.02
N ASP A 190 -10.19 10.94 1.31
CA ASP A 190 -10.13 10.82 -0.15
C ASP A 190 -10.50 12.12 -0.87
N CYS A 191 -11.25 13.03 -0.23
CA CYS A 191 -11.61 14.33 -0.79
C CYS A 191 -10.39 15.22 -1.08
N GLU A 192 -9.27 14.97 -0.40
CA GLU A 192 -8.07 15.80 -0.47
C GLU A 192 -6.96 15.15 -1.30
N ARG A 193 -7.13 13.87 -1.67
CA ARG A 193 -6.18 13.08 -2.44
C ARG A 193 -6.40 13.29 -3.93
N ARG A 194 -5.30 13.18 -4.67
CA ARG A 194 -5.27 13.16 -6.14
C ARG A 194 -4.10 12.30 -6.62
N CYS A 195 -4.22 11.74 -7.81
CA CYS A 195 -3.10 11.10 -8.47
C CYS A 195 -2.14 12.16 -9.00
N GLU A 196 -0.93 12.23 -8.45
CA GLU A 196 0.11 13.15 -8.92
C GLU A 196 1.28 12.39 -9.54
N ALA A 197 1.75 12.90 -10.69
CA ALA A 197 3.03 12.53 -11.24
C ALA A 197 4.16 13.14 -10.37
N LEU A 198 5.01 12.27 -9.86
CA LEU A 198 6.22 12.58 -9.14
C LEU A 198 7.43 12.54 -10.10
N PRO A 199 8.59 13.10 -9.71
CA PRO A 199 9.82 12.98 -10.51
C PRO A 199 10.16 11.52 -10.85
N GLN A 200 10.91 11.32 -11.94
CA GLN A 200 11.35 10.00 -12.42
C GLN A 200 10.20 9.06 -12.82
N GLU A 201 9.15 9.61 -13.44
CA GLU A 201 8.01 8.85 -13.97
C GLU A 201 7.31 7.98 -12.92
N ARG A 202 7.29 8.46 -11.67
CA ARG A 202 6.55 7.83 -10.58
C ARG A 202 5.18 8.48 -10.44
N SER A 203 4.21 7.73 -9.97
CA SER A 203 2.88 8.25 -9.60
C SER A 203 2.64 8.01 -8.11
N ALA A 204 1.84 8.84 -7.47
CA ALA A 204 1.34 8.57 -6.13
C ALA A 204 -0.02 9.21 -5.88
N LEU A 205 -0.77 8.65 -4.92
CA LEU A 205 -1.93 9.35 -4.36
C LEU A 205 -1.43 10.32 -3.29
N VAL A 206 -1.55 11.62 -3.59
CA VAL A 206 -0.97 12.70 -2.80
C VAL A 206 -2.06 13.63 -2.32
N ARG A 207 -2.00 14.04 -1.05
CA ARG A 207 -2.83 15.16 -0.57
C ARG A 207 -2.17 16.48 -0.93
N GLY A 208 -2.98 17.50 -1.22
CA GLY A 208 -2.47 18.75 -1.77
C GLY A 208 -1.38 19.46 -0.95
N ASP A 209 -1.42 19.34 0.37
CA ASP A 209 -0.43 19.88 1.31
C ASP A 209 0.77 18.96 1.56
N GLU A 210 0.72 17.71 1.12
CA GLU A 210 1.77 16.70 1.30
C GLU A 210 2.73 16.62 0.10
N ARG A 211 2.51 17.39 -0.96
CA ARG A 211 3.32 17.32 -2.18
C ARG A 211 4.82 17.50 -1.93
N ALA A 212 5.19 18.46 -1.07
CA ALA A 212 6.59 18.69 -0.72
C ALA A 212 7.18 17.51 0.07
N LEU A 213 6.38 16.86 0.92
CA LEU A 213 6.78 15.67 1.66
C LEU A 213 7.04 14.49 0.70
N TRP A 214 6.13 14.25 -0.25
CA TRP A 214 6.26 13.21 -1.26
C TRP A 214 7.47 13.40 -2.17
N GLN A 215 7.81 14.63 -2.54
CA GLN A 215 9.05 14.93 -3.28
C GLN A 215 10.31 14.54 -2.47
N GLY A 216 10.27 14.71 -1.15
CA GLY A 216 11.33 14.27 -0.25
C GLY A 216 11.47 12.74 -0.20
N PHE A 217 10.34 12.02 -0.24
CA PHE A 217 10.34 10.56 -0.24
C PHE A 217 10.97 9.95 -1.49
N VAL A 218 10.72 10.52 -2.68
CA VAL A 218 11.25 9.97 -3.94
C VAL A 218 12.76 9.77 -3.86
N GLY A 219 13.50 10.82 -3.48
CA GLY A 219 14.95 10.74 -3.35
C GLY A 219 15.40 9.72 -2.32
N ILE A 220 14.72 9.62 -1.17
CA ILE A 220 15.13 8.72 -0.08
C ILE A 220 14.80 7.26 -0.39
N ILE A 221 13.68 6.98 -1.04
CA ILE A 221 13.27 5.64 -1.46
C ILE A 221 14.20 5.14 -2.57
N ASP A 222 14.50 5.97 -3.56
CA ASP A 222 15.45 5.62 -4.63
C ASP A 222 16.85 5.33 -4.07
N LEU A 223 17.22 6.02 -2.98
CA LEU A 223 18.45 5.75 -2.27
C LEU A 223 18.45 4.36 -1.62
N GLN A 224 17.33 3.76 -1.23
CA GLN A 224 17.33 2.42 -0.62
C GLN A 224 17.69 1.29 -1.59
N GLY A 225 17.70 1.52 -2.90
CA GLY A 225 18.26 0.59 -3.89
C GLY A 225 17.53 -0.75 -4.03
N GLY A 226 16.28 -0.86 -3.61
CA GLY A 226 15.43 -2.05 -3.72
C GLY A 226 14.30 -1.91 -4.74
N ASP A 227 13.25 -2.72 -4.57
CA ASP A 227 11.98 -2.65 -5.33
C ASP A 227 11.25 -1.31 -5.07
N VAL A 228 11.72 -0.27 -5.76
CA VAL A 228 11.20 1.11 -5.66
C VAL A 228 9.71 1.17 -6.01
N ALA A 229 9.21 0.25 -6.84
CA ALA A 229 7.84 0.28 -7.33
C ALA A 229 6.81 -0.04 -6.23
N SER A 230 7.10 -0.97 -5.31
CA SER A 230 6.18 -1.34 -4.23
C SER A 230 6.07 -0.32 -3.09
N TRP A 231 7.03 0.60 -2.96
CA TRP A 231 7.01 1.65 -1.93
C TRP A 231 5.86 2.63 -2.09
N TYR A 232 5.68 3.18 -3.29
CA TYR A 232 4.74 4.27 -3.51
C TYR A 232 3.28 3.83 -3.29
N PRO A 233 2.81 2.66 -3.80
CA PRO A 233 1.50 2.10 -3.48
C PRO A 233 1.30 1.94 -1.96
N THR A 234 2.31 1.39 -1.28
CA THR A 234 2.30 1.21 0.18
C THR A 234 2.12 2.55 0.89
N LEU A 235 2.93 3.57 0.56
CA LEU A 235 2.85 4.88 1.19
C LEU A 235 1.56 5.64 0.85
N SER A 236 1.02 5.42 -0.35
CA SER A 236 -0.24 6.01 -0.79
C SER A 236 -1.43 5.48 0.00
N SER A 237 -1.31 4.31 0.63
CA SER A 237 -2.37 3.76 1.48
C SER A 237 -2.45 4.44 2.86
N LEU A 238 -1.39 5.11 3.31
CA LEU A 238 -1.29 5.67 4.66
C LEU A 238 -2.23 6.87 4.88
N ASP A 239 -2.80 6.95 6.08
CA ASP A 239 -3.49 8.18 6.50
C ASP A 239 -2.48 9.32 6.80
N ARG A 240 -2.98 10.55 7.01
CA ARG A 240 -2.14 11.73 7.31
C ARG A 240 -1.22 11.51 8.51
N THR A 241 -1.73 10.88 9.56
CA THR A 241 -1.00 10.66 10.82
C THR A 241 0.10 9.64 10.61
N GLU A 242 -0.19 8.57 9.89
CA GLU A 242 0.73 7.49 9.57
C GLU A 242 1.84 7.95 8.63
N LEU A 243 1.49 8.71 7.59
CA LEU A 243 2.47 9.30 6.68
C LEU A 243 3.41 10.26 7.40
N ALA A 244 2.90 11.10 8.31
CA ALA A 244 3.72 11.99 9.12
C ALA A 244 4.66 11.24 10.09
N ARG A 245 4.20 10.12 10.68
CA ARG A 245 5.07 9.26 11.50
C ARG A 245 6.17 8.61 10.68
N PHE A 246 5.80 8.08 9.51
CA PHE A 246 6.75 7.50 8.57
C PHE A 246 7.79 8.54 8.12
N ALA A 247 7.36 9.77 7.84
CA ALA A 247 8.25 10.89 7.53
C ALA A 247 9.31 11.11 8.61
N LYS A 248 8.89 11.19 9.87
CA LYS A 248 9.77 11.37 11.01
C LYS A 248 10.73 10.19 11.21
N LEU A 249 10.26 8.96 10.98
CA LEU A 249 11.10 7.78 11.05
C LEU A 249 12.20 7.84 9.98
N ILE A 250 11.82 8.11 8.73
CA ILE A 250 12.76 8.29 7.63
C ILE A 250 13.79 9.36 7.97
N GLU A 251 13.37 10.53 8.45
CA GLU A 251 14.28 11.62 8.82
C GLU A 251 15.31 11.20 9.88
N THR A 252 14.93 10.29 10.79
CA THR A 252 15.82 9.79 11.85
C THR A 252 16.95 8.92 11.30
N PHE A 253 16.65 8.09 10.29
CA PHE A 253 17.62 7.18 9.68
C PHE A 253 18.32 7.76 8.45
N THR A 254 17.76 8.82 7.85
CA THR A 254 18.37 9.51 6.73
C THR A 254 19.45 10.46 7.23
N PRO A 255 20.73 10.31 6.81
CA PRO A 255 21.76 11.24 7.21
C PRO A 255 21.41 12.68 6.82
N PRO A 256 21.76 13.65 7.67
CA PRO A 256 21.57 15.06 7.33
C PRO A 256 22.40 15.40 6.08
N LEU A 257 21.94 16.42 5.36
CA LEU A 257 22.75 16.96 4.27
C LEU A 257 24.10 17.42 4.83
N SER A 258 25.18 17.07 4.13
CA SER A 258 26.50 17.63 4.37
C SER A 258 26.44 19.16 4.34
N GLU A 259 27.34 19.81 5.11
CA GLU A 259 27.36 21.26 5.33
C GLU A 259 27.11 22.08 4.04
N ALA A 260 26.55 23.28 4.16
CA ALA A 260 26.16 24.13 3.03
C ALA A 260 27.23 24.27 1.92
N GLY A 261 28.52 24.21 2.27
CA GLY A 261 29.65 24.26 1.33
C GLY A 261 29.81 23.03 0.42
N ALA A 262 29.15 21.91 0.71
CA ALA A 262 29.08 20.72 -0.13
C ALA A 262 27.92 20.81 -1.14
N GLN A 263 26.78 21.37 -0.72
CA GLN A 263 25.62 21.58 -1.59
C GLN A 263 25.88 22.58 -2.71
N ALA A 264 26.67 23.64 -2.44
CA ALA A 264 27.03 24.67 -3.42
C ALA A 264 27.97 24.17 -4.54
N LYS A 265 28.36 22.89 -4.55
CA LYS A 265 29.37 22.33 -5.47
C LYS A 265 28.82 21.30 -6.45
N VAL A 266 27.51 21.07 -6.47
CA VAL A 266 26.88 20.21 -7.48
C VAL A 266 26.98 20.91 -8.84
N PRO A 267 27.65 20.31 -9.85
CA PRO A 267 27.69 20.86 -11.20
C PRO A 267 26.27 21.00 -11.77
N ALA A 268 26.03 22.06 -12.54
CA ALA A 268 24.74 22.30 -13.19
C ALA A 268 24.34 21.09 -14.06
N GLY A 269 23.08 20.67 -13.97
CA GLY A 269 22.53 19.53 -14.72
C GLY A 269 22.96 18.15 -14.22
N LEU A 270 23.93 18.03 -13.30
CA LEU A 270 24.34 16.72 -12.78
C LEU A 270 23.23 16.06 -11.94
N ALA A 271 22.47 16.86 -11.19
CA ALA A 271 21.34 16.38 -10.40
C ALA A 271 20.17 15.89 -11.27
N GLU A 272 20.02 16.43 -12.48
CA GLU A 272 19.00 15.96 -13.43
C GLU A 272 19.43 14.65 -14.10
N GLN A 273 20.72 14.50 -14.41
CA GLN A 273 21.27 13.30 -15.06
C GLN A 273 21.43 12.11 -14.10
N TYR A 274 21.81 12.38 -12.84
CA TYR A 274 22.11 11.35 -11.85
C TYR A 274 21.50 11.68 -10.47
N PRO A 275 20.16 11.82 -10.37
CA PRO A 275 19.49 12.32 -9.18
C PRO A 275 19.82 11.52 -7.91
N VAL A 276 19.77 10.20 -8.00
CA VAL A 276 20.02 9.29 -6.85
C VAL A 276 21.46 9.40 -6.35
N LEU A 277 22.44 9.36 -7.26
CA LEU A 277 23.87 9.45 -6.92
C LEU A 277 24.24 10.83 -6.37
N VAL A 278 23.64 11.89 -6.91
CA VAL A 278 23.86 13.25 -6.39
C VAL A 278 23.32 13.37 -4.99
N GLU A 279 22.09 12.90 -4.74
CA GLU A 279 21.48 12.95 -3.41
C GLU A 279 22.23 12.07 -2.39
N ALA A 280 22.69 10.88 -2.82
CA ALA A 280 23.57 10.01 -2.04
C ALA A 280 24.82 10.77 -1.57
N LEU A 281 25.56 11.36 -2.50
CA LEU A 281 26.79 12.07 -2.19
C LEU A 281 26.55 13.30 -1.30
N ARG A 282 25.42 14.01 -1.46
CA ARG A 282 25.05 15.13 -0.58
C ARG A 282 24.83 14.70 0.86
N ARG A 283 24.42 13.45 1.09
CA ARG A 283 24.16 12.85 2.40
C ARG A 283 25.31 11.97 2.89
N SER A 284 26.44 11.98 2.18
CA SER A 284 27.58 11.17 2.55
C SER A 284 28.16 11.60 3.90
N PRO A 285 28.52 10.62 4.78
CA PRO A 285 29.21 10.91 6.03
C PRO A 285 30.59 11.54 5.79
N GLN A 286 31.08 11.57 4.54
CA GLN A 286 32.27 12.33 4.17
C GLN A 286 32.01 13.83 4.28
N THR A 287 32.41 14.42 5.41
CA THR A 287 32.28 15.86 5.69
C THR A 287 33.26 16.75 4.88
N ASP A 288 34.23 16.16 4.18
CA ASP A 288 35.19 16.93 3.37
C ASP A 288 34.59 17.36 2.02
N ALA A 289 34.26 18.64 1.93
CA ALA A 289 33.72 19.26 0.73
C ALA A 289 34.67 19.21 -0.50
N LYS A 290 35.95 18.85 -0.36
CA LYS A 290 36.86 18.56 -1.50
C LYS A 290 36.62 17.16 -2.06
N LYS A 291 36.36 16.17 -1.20
CA LYS A 291 36.06 14.80 -1.62
C LYS A 291 34.70 14.73 -2.32
N ILE A 292 33.69 15.42 -1.78
CA ILE A 292 32.37 15.53 -2.43
C ILE A 292 32.50 16.16 -3.83
N LYS A 293 33.26 17.25 -3.96
CA LYS A 293 33.53 17.89 -5.26
C LYS A 293 34.23 16.95 -6.25
N TYR A 294 35.20 16.17 -5.76
CA TYR A 294 35.90 15.18 -6.56
C TYR A 294 34.95 14.11 -7.11
N TRP A 295 34.04 13.60 -6.27
CA TRP A 295 33.04 12.62 -6.69
C TRP A 295 32.07 13.18 -7.72
N PHE A 296 31.53 14.39 -7.52
CA PHE A 296 30.67 15.03 -8.52
C PHE A 296 31.37 15.25 -9.87
N GLY A 297 32.65 15.60 -9.87
CA GLY A 297 33.43 15.73 -11.11
C GLY A 297 33.72 14.40 -11.82
N ARG A 298 33.68 13.27 -11.08
CA ARG A 298 33.96 11.93 -11.60
C ARG A 298 32.72 11.21 -12.13
N ILE A 299 31.52 11.50 -11.62
CA ILE A 299 30.28 10.81 -12.03
C ILE A 299 30.08 10.73 -13.55
N PRO A 300 30.25 11.82 -14.34
CA PRO A 300 30.07 11.75 -15.79
C PRO A 300 31.08 10.85 -16.52
N GLN A 301 32.24 10.60 -15.89
CA GLN A 301 33.33 9.80 -16.45
C GLN A 301 33.24 8.33 -16.04
N MET A 302 32.34 7.98 -15.11
CA MET A 302 32.13 6.62 -14.67
C MET A 302 31.36 5.80 -15.71
N THR A 303 31.56 4.49 -15.69
CA THR A 303 30.63 3.55 -16.33
C THR A 303 29.37 3.39 -15.48
N ASP A 304 28.30 2.79 -16.04
CA ASP A 304 27.09 2.49 -15.27
C ASP A 304 27.38 1.54 -14.10
N GLU A 305 28.24 0.54 -14.32
CA GLU A 305 28.70 -0.37 -13.26
C GLU A 305 29.41 0.38 -12.13
N GLN A 306 30.30 1.32 -12.46
CA GLN A 306 31.00 2.13 -11.45
C GLN A 306 30.05 3.08 -10.69
N ARG A 307 29.05 3.64 -11.39
CA ARG A 307 27.98 4.44 -10.78
C ARG A 307 27.16 3.61 -9.80
N ASN A 308 26.76 2.41 -10.21
CA ASN A 308 25.99 1.49 -9.36
C ASN A 308 26.81 1.05 -8.15
N ASN A 309 28.06 0.65 -8.32
CA ASN A 309 28.95 0.26 -7.22
C ASN A 309 29.19 1.42 -6.23
N LEU A 310 29.31 2.66 -6.73
CA LEU A 310 29.42 3.84 -5.87
C LEU A 310 28.12 4.08 -5.10
N ALA A 311 26.96 4.00 -5.78
CA ALA A 311 25.66 4.11 -5.13
C ALA A 311 25.51 3.03 -4.05
N ASP A 312 25.84 1.78 -4.33
CA ASP A 312 25.72 0.67 -3.38
C ASP A 312 26.69 0.80 -2.19
N SER A 313 27.94 1.21 -2.45
CA SER A 313 28.90 1.50 -1.38
C SER A 313 28.43 2.63 -0.47
N LEU A 314 27.81 3.65 -1.05
CA LEU A 314 27.24 4.79 -0.32
C LEU A 314 25.99 4.35 0.48
N ARG A 315 25.14 3.52 -0.12
CA ARG A 315 23.95 2.90 0.48
C ARG A 315 24.25 2.03 1.69
N ASN A 316 25.34 1.26 1.67
CA ASN A 316 25.74 0.41 2.79
C ASN A 316 26.02 1.18 4.09
N HIS A 317 26.12 2.51 4.02
CA HIS A 317 26.23 3.37 5.20
C HIS A 317 24.89 3.89 5.73
N TRP A 318 23.77 3.68 5.02
CA TRP A 318 22.47 4.35 5.25
C TRP A 318 21.24 3.42 5.22
N TRP A 319 21.43 2.11 5.40
CA TRP A 319 20.32 1.16 5.36
C TRP A 319 19.22 1.52 6.36
N MET A 320 18.05 1.85 5.82
CA MET A 320 16.79 1.82 6.56
C MET A 320 16.21 0.40 6.53
N MET A 321 16.42 -0.33 5.44
CA MET A 321 16.14 -1.77 5.34
C MET A 321 17.44 -2.55 5.09
N PRO A 322 17.62 -3.74 5.69
CA PRO A 322 18.72 -4.62 5.33
C PRO A 322 18.66 -4.98 3.83
N GLY A 323 19.74 -4.78 3.09
CA GLY A 323 19.80 -5.07 1.65
C GLY A 323 19.77 -6.56 1.30
N GLU A 324 19.67 -7.44 2.30
CA GLU A 324 19.46 -8.88 2.11
C GLU A 324 18.01 -9.24 1.69
N GLY A 325 17.13 -8.25 1.54
CA GLY A 325 15.75 -8.46 1.10
C GLY A 325 14.84 -9.10 2.16
N THR A 326 15.29 -9.11 3.41
CA THR A 326 14.58 -9.70 4.56
C THR A 326 13.39 -8.87 5.02
N ILE A 327 13.32 -7.59 4.64
CA ILE A 327 12.22 -6.67 4.95
C ILE A 327 11.73 -6.03 3.65
N THR A 328 10.45 -6.23 3.32
CA THR A 328 9.77 -5.56 2.20
C THR A 328 9.40 -4.11 2.56
N PRO A 329 9.20 -3.22 1.56
CA PRO A 329 8.72 -1.85 1.79
C PRO A 329 7.46 -1.78 2.67
N HIS A 330 6.53 -2.70 2.43
CA HIS A 330 5.32 -2.85 3.24
C HIS A 330 5.61 -3.18 4.70
N ALA A 331 6.43 -4.20 4.95
CA ALA A 331 6.82 -4.59 6.30
C ALA A 331 7.55 -3.46 7.04
N PHE A 332 8.36 -2.66 6.35
CA PHE A 332 9.02 -1.51 6.94
C PHE A 332 8.04 -0.39 7.30
N VAL A 333 7.09 -0.07 6.41
CA VAL A 333 6.04 0.92 6.67
C VAL A 333 5.14 0.49 7.83
N ASP A 334 4.78 -0.79 7.93
CA ASP A 334 3.96 -1.27 9.04
C ASP A 334 4.74 -1.39 10.35
N LEU A 335 6.04 -1.69 10.32
CA LEU A 335 6.93 -1.53 11.48
C LEU A 335 6.95 -0.06 11.94
N ALA A 336 6.97 0.90 11.01
CA ALA A 336 6.88 2.33 11.32
C ALA A 336 5.52 2.70 11.94
N ARG A 337 4.43 2.02 11.56
CA ARG A 337 3.10 2.17 12.19
C ARG A 337 3.07 1.55 13.58
N GLY A 338 3.66 0.36 13.76
CA GLY A 338 3.61 -0.47 14.97
C GLY A 338 4.64 -0.12 16.07
N ALA A 339 5.78 0.47 15.73
CA ALA A 339 6.80 0.93 16.69
C ALA A 339 6.30 2.03 17.65
N ALA A 340 5.07 2.53 17.46
CA ALA A 340 4.35 3.37 18.42
C ALA A 340 3.82 2.60 19.66
N LEU A 341 3.85 1.26 19.68
CA LEU A 341 3.37 0.45 20.82
C LEU A 341 4.49 -0.04 21.76
N ALA A 342 5.75 0.03 21.35
CA ALA A 342 6.88 -0.25 22.21
C ALA A 342 7.97 0.76 21.87
N GLY A 343 8.13 1.78 22.71
CA GLY A 343 9.06 2.88 22.47
C GLY A 343 10.42 2.41 21.95
N LEU A 344 10.73 2.85 20.73
CA LEU A 344 12.08 3.16 20.29
C LEU A 344 12.38 4.62 20.67
#